data_AF-A0A5A8A3H8-F1
#
_entry.id   AF-A0A5A8A3H8-F1
#
_cell.length_a   1.000
_cell.length_b   1.000
_cell.length_c   1.000
_cell.angle_alpha   90.00
_cell.angle_beta   90.00
_cell.angle_gamma   90.00
#
_symmetry.space_group_name_H-M   'P 1'
#
loop_
_entity.id
_entity.type
_entity.pdbx_description
1 polymer ?
#
loop_
_entity_poly.entity_id
_entity_poly.type
_entity_poly.pdbx_seq_one_letter_code
_entity_poly.pdbx_strand_id
1 'polypeptide(L)'
;MSARINRRALAAGLLAATATQTGGVAKFATPALRGDDTARLPDHAAFWSRLPLPFSLTDAWHMLSPATQAEIGGAVLGMALANYVYGDGRADADQFTDEALRSAAYNVADDLLNRIDDRLWVLLPDLYGQDGDHPRWALDSGLAS
;
A
#
# COMPACT_ATOMS: atom_id res chain seq x y z
N MET A 1 20.28 -20.20 -58.06
CA MET A 1 19.45 -20.67 -56.93
C MET A 1 19.00 -19.43 -56.17
N SER A 2 17.91 -18.76 -56.60
CA SER A 2 16.54 -18.84 -56.04
C SER A 2 16.55 -18.90 -54.50
N ALA A 3 16.00 -17.95 -53.76
CA ALA A 3 14.59 -17.55 -53.83
C ALA A 3 14.34 -16.04 -53.59
N ARG A 4 13.43 -15.48 -54.41
CA ARG A 4 12.77 -14.19 -54.21
C ARG A 4 11.59 -14.41 -53.25
N ILE A 5 11.48 -13.63 -52.19
CA ILE A 5 10.32 -13.64 -51.30
C ILE A 5 9.21 -12.80 -51.94
N ASN A 6 8.15 -13.47 -52.41
CA ASN A 6 6.97 -12.86 -53.00
C ASN A 6 6.08 -12.22 -51.92
N ARG A 7 5.82 -10.93 -52.06
CA ARG A 7 4.66 -10.23 -51.46
C ARG A 7 3.42 -10.56 -52.30
N ARG A 8 2.43 -11.28 -51.73
CA ARG A 8 0.99 -11.11 -51.98
C ARG A 8 0.12 -12.05 -51.12
N ALA A 9 -0.70 -11.42 -50.29
CA ALA A 9 -2.09 -11.72 -49.92
C ALA A 9 -2.52 -13.17 -49.62
N LEU A 10 -2.93 -13.40 -48.36
CA LEU A 10 -4.00 -14.31 -47.90
C LEU A 10 -4.48 -13.71 -46.55
N ALA A 11 -5.47 -12.83 -46.55
CA ALA A 11 -6.90 -13.15 -46.45
C ALA A 11 -7.26 -13.86 -45.13
N ALA A 12 -7.79 -13.04 -44.21
CA ALA A 12 -8.91 -13.29 -43.29
C ALA A 12 -9.06 -14.69 -42.68
N GLY A 13 -8.91 -14.74 -41.36
CA GLY A 13 -9.36 -15.83 -40.50
C GLY A 13 -9.28 -15.44 -39.04
N LEU A 14 -10.01 -14.39 -38.63
CA LEU A 14 -10.27 -14.15 -37.20
C LEU A 14 -11.15 -15.30 -36.69
N LEU A 15 -10.53 -16.32 -36.09
CA LEU A 15 -11.22 -17.21 -35.17
C LEU A 15 -11.25 -16.51 -33.82
N ALA A 16 -12.35 -15.82 -33.56
CA ALA A 16 -12.68 -15.32 -32.24
C ALA A 16 -12.69 -16.50 -31.27
N ALA A 17 -11.76 -16.46 -30.32
CA ALA A 17 -11.75 -17.34 -29.17
C ALA A 17 -13.01 -17.07 -28.34
N THR A 18 -14.02 -17.92 -28.45
CA THR A 18 -15.08 -17.98 -27.44
C THR A 18 -14.59 -18.86 -26.30
N ALA A 19 -13.70 -18.31 -25.47
CA ALA A 19 -13.54 -18.80 -24.11
C ALA A 19 -14.88 -18.59 -23.41
N THR A 20 -15.71 -19.63 -23.40
CA THR A 20 -16.93 -19.65 -22.60
C THR A 20 -16.49 -19.68 -21.14
N GLN A 21 -16.28 -18.50 -20.55
CA GLN A 21 -16.28 -18.41 -19.10
C GLN A 21 -17.69 -18.81 -18.67
N THR A 22 -17.84 -20.05 -18.19
CA THR A 22 -18.95 -20.44 -17.36
C THR A 22 -18.84 -19.65 -16.06
N GLY A 23 -19.25 -18.38 -16.14
CA GLY A 23 -19.44 -17.50 -15.01
C GLY A 23 -20.63 -17.99 -14.22
N GLY A 24 -20.44 -19.08 -13.47
CA GLY A 24 -21.16 -19.21 -12.22
C GLY A 24 -20.82 -17.97 -11.43
N VAL A 25 -21.78 -17.06 -11.29
CA VAL A 25 -21.67 -15.96 -10.33
C VAL A 25 -21.57 -16.63 -8.98
N ALA A 26 -20.35 -16.93 -8.55
CA ALA A 26 -20.08 -17.22 -7.17
C ALA A 26 -20.64 -16.01 -6.44
N LYS A 27 -21.75 -16.21 -5.73
CA LYS A 27 -22.19 -15.27 -4.71
C LYS A 27 -21.07 -15.29 -3.69
N PHE A 28 -20.06 -14.46 -3.88
CA PHE A 28 -19.09 -14.18 -2.84
C PHE A 28 -19.93 -13.59 -1.71
N ALA A 29 -20.16 -14.41 -0.67
CA ALA A 29 -20.73 -13.91 0.56
C ALA A 29 -19.92 -12.69 0.94
N THR A 30 -20.60 -11.60 1.31
CA THR A 30 -19.92 -10.39 1.78
C THR A 30 -18.94 -10.83 2.87
N PRO A 31 -17.62 -10.62 2.68
CA PRO A 31 -16.65 -11.07 3.66
C PRO A 31 -16.97 -10.41 4.99
N ALA A 32 -17.29 -11.21 6.00
CA ALA A 32 -17.48 -10.72 7.36
C ALA A 32 -16.13 -10.81 8.09
N LEU A 33 -15.79 -9.75 8.82
CA LEU A 33 -14.65 -9.78 9.75
C LEU A 33 -14.89 -10.84 10.82
N ARG A 34 -13.82 -11.54 11.22
CA ARG A 34 -13.90 -12.62 12.22
C ARG A 34 -13.77 -12.12 13.67
N GLY A 35 -13.37 -10.87 13.86
CA GLY A 35 -13.19 -10.25 15.17
C GLY A 35 -14.16 -9.09 15.38
N ASP A 36 -14.13 -8.51 16.58
CA ASP A 36 -14.76 -7.23 16.86
C ASP A 36 -13.74 -6.09 16.80
N ASP A 37 -14.22 -4.86 16.62
CA ASP A 37 -13.38 -3.67 16.52
C ASP A 37 -12.95 -3.14 17.91
N THR A 38 -13.03 -3.96 18.97
CA THR A 38 -12.71 -3.55 20.35
C THR A 38 -11.25 -3.80 20.72
N ALA A 39 -10.55 -4.67 19.97
CA ALA A 39 -9.11 -4.86 20.11
C ALA A 39 -8.36 -3.60 19.64
N ARG A 40 -8.00 -2.72 20.58
CA ARG A 40 -7.26 -1.49 20.30
C ARG A 40 -5.76 -1.77 20.15
N LEU A 41 -5.15 -1.14 19.14
CA LEU A 41 -3.70 -1.04 19.04
C LEU A 41 -3.17 -0.18 20.21
N PRO A 42 -1.93 -0.40 20.68
CA PRO A 42 -1.28 0.49 21.63
C PRO A 42 -1.22 1.92 21.07
N ASP A 43 -1.62 2.92 21.88
CA ASP A 43 -1.70 4.32 21.43
C ASP A 43 -0.35 5.04 21.45
N HIS A 44 0.64 4.51 22.18
CA HIS A 44 1.95 5.14 22.44
C HIS A 44 1.84 6.59 22.95
N ALA A 45 0.77 6.94 23.68
CA ALA A 45 0.46 8.32 24.08
C ALA A 45 1.60 9.02 24.85
N ALA A 46 2.30 8.28 25.72
CA ALA A 46 3.43 8.80 26.49
C ALA A 46 4.64 9.19 25.62
N PHE A 47 4.81 8.56 24.46
CA PHE A 47 5.83 8.96 23.49
C PHE A 47 5.36 10.22 22.75
N TRP A 48 4.14 10.21 22.21
CA TRP A 48 3.59 11.33 21.45
C TRP A 48 3.52 12.63 22.27
N SER A 49 3.26 12.55 23.58
CA SER A 49 3.20 13.71 24.47
C SER A 49 4.55 14.42 24.66
N ARG A 50 5.66 13.81 24.23
CA ARG A 50 7.00 14.43 24.24
C ARG A 50 7.24 15.32 23.04
N LEU A 51 6.43 15.19 21.99
CA LEU A 51 6.54 15.95 20.76
C LEU A 51 5.54 17.12 20.82
N PRO A 52 5.95 18.36 20.58
CA PRO A 52 5.07 19.52 20.59
C PRO A 52 4.25 19.62 19.29
N LEU A 53 3.54 18.54 18.95
CA LEU A 53 2.81 18.43 17.69
C LEU A 53 1.69 19.47 17.61
N PRO A 54 1.41 20.03 16.42
CA PRO A 54 0.34 21.01 16.22
C PRO A 54 -1.08 20.41 16.39
N PHE A 55 -1.21 19.10 16.25
CA PHE A 55 -2.45 18.33 16.41
C PHE A 55 -2.13 16.87 16.73
N SER A 56 -3.10 16.12 17.27
CA SER A 56 -2.94 14.68 17.47
C SER A 56 -2.97 13.92 16.13
N LEU A 57 -2.41 12.71 16.08
CA LEU A 57 -2.49 11.86 14.87
C LEU A 57 -3.94 11.51 14.50
N THR A 58 -4.83 11.39 15.49
CA THR A 58 -6.26 11.17 15.26
C THR A 58 -6.92 12.38 14.61
N ASP A 59 -6.61 13.60 15.07
CA ASP A 59 -7.11 14.82 14.45
C ASP A 59 -6.55 14.97 13.03
N ALA A 60 -5.25 14.67 12.83
CA ALA A 60 -4.61 14.64 11.51
C ALA A 60 -5.36 13.74 10.53
N TRP A 61 -5.71 12.54 10.98
CA TRP A 61 -6.50 11.59 10.18
C TRP A 61 -7.86 12.15 9.80
N HIS A 62 -8.57 12.75 10.75
CA HIS A 62 -9.91 13.30 10.52
C HIS A 62 -9.94 14.57 9.67
N MET A 63 -8.81 15.27 9.52
CA MET A 63 -8.68 16.37 8.55
C MET A 63 -8.64 15.87 7.09
N LEU A 64 -8.24 14.63 6.85
CA LEU A 64 -8.20 14.05 5.51
C LEU A 64 -9.61 13.77 4.97
N SER A 65 -9.78 13.88 3.65
CA SER A 65 -11.04 13.51 3.02
C SER A 65 -11.34 12.01 3.22
N PRO A 66 -12.61 11.58 3.28
CA PRO A 66 -12.93 10.15 3.40
C PRO A 66 -12.34 9.29 2.28
N ALA A 67 -12.20 9.83 1.07
CA ALA A 67 -11.55 9.14 -0.04
C ALA A 67 -10.06 8.91 0.23
N THR A 68 -9.36 9.92 0.77
CA THR A 68 -7.95 9.84 1.15
C THR A 68 -7.74 8.90 2.34
N GLN A 69 -8.64 8.91 3.33
CA GLN A 69 -8.61 7.96 4.44
C GLN A 69 -8.73 6.51 3.93
N ALA A 70 -9.65 6.27 3.00
CA ALA A 70 -9.83 4.95 2.39
C ALA A 70 -8.62 4.52 1.56
N GLU A 71 -8.04 5.44 0.78
CA GLU A 71 -6.81 5.22 0.01
C GLU A 71 -5.64 4.79 0.91
N ILE A 72 -5.33 5.58 1.94
CA ILE A 72 -4.23 5.29 2.86
C ILE A 72 -4.51 4.01 3.67
N GLY A 73 -5.74 3.82 4.15
CA GLY A 73 -6.13 2.61 4.87
C GLY A 73 -5.96 1.35 4.01
N GLY A 74 -6.31 1.42 2.73
CA GLY A 74 -6.08 0.34 1.77
C GLY A 74 -4.60 0.05 1.56
N ALA A 75 -3.76 1.08 1.46
CA ALA A 75 -2.31 0.93 1.32
C ALA A 75 -1.67 0.29 2.56
N VAL A 76 -2.07 0.68 3.77
CA VAL A 76 -1.60 0.06 5.03
C VAL A 76 -1.98 -1.42 5.11
N LEU A 77 -3.21 -1.79 4.73
CA LEU A 77 -3.63 -3.19 4.67
C LEU A 77 -2.84 -3.98 3.61
N GLY A 78 -2.58 -3.37 2.45
CA GLY A 78 -1.76 -3.95 1.40
C GLY A 78 -0.32 -4.22 1.85
N MET A 79 0.28 -3.24 2.53
CA MET A 79 1.63 -3.37 3.10
C MET A 79 1.68 -4.47 4.17
N ALA A 80 0.70 -4.54 5.06
CA ALA A 80 0.63 -5.59 6.08
C ALA A 80 0.52 -7.00 5.45
N LEU A 81 -0.26 -7.14 4.38
CA LEU A 81 -0.35 -8.40 3.63
C LEU A 81 0.97 -8.74 2.92
N ALA A 82 1.61 -7.75 2.29
CA ALA A 82 2.88 -7.93 1.62
C ALA A 82 3.99 -8.37 2.59
N ASN A 83 4.08 -7.75 3.78
CA ASN A 83 5.00 -8.16 4.84
C ASN A 83 4.73 -9.57 5.35
N TYR A 84 3.45 -9.96 5.48
CA TYR A 84 3.08 -11.33 5.81
C TYR A 84 3.57 -12.33 4.77
N VAL A 85 3.40 -12.02 3.47
CA VAL A 85 3.88 -12.89 2.38
C VAL A 85 5.41 -12.95 2.35
N TYR A 86 6.09 -11.82 2.50
CA TYR A 86 7.55 -11.75 2.57
C TYR A 86 8.12 -12.59 3.72
N GLY A 87 7.39 -12.64 4.84
CA GLY A 87 7.73 -13.47 6.00
C GLY A 87 8.67 -12.78 6.99
N ASP A 88 8.74 -11.45 6.98
CA ASP A 88 9.52 -10.70 7.97
C ASP A 88 9.03 -10.97 9.40
N GLY A 89 9.97 -11.18 10.31
CA GLY A 89 9.68 -11.57 11.71
C GLY A 89 9.04 -12.95 11.89
N ARG A 90 8.96 -13.80 10.85
CA ARG A 90 8.46 -15.19 10.93
C ARG A 90 9.60 -16.20 10.97
N ALA A 91 9.39 -17.30 11.69
CA ALA A 91 10.30 -18.44 11.62
C ALA A 91 10.31 -19.03 10.21
N ASP A 92 11.46 -19.55 9.76
CA ASP A 92 11.63 -20.07 8.40
C ASP A 92 10.58 -21.12 8.01
N ALA A 93 10.13 -21.94 8.97
CA ALA A 93 9.09 -22.96 8.77
C ALA A 93 7.70 -22.38 8.44
N ASP A 94 7.43 -21.12 8.82
CA ASP A 94 6.17 -20.43 8.62
C ASP A 94 6.18 -19.48 7.40
N GLN A 95 7.32 -19.37 6.74
CA GLN A 95 7.47 -18.51 5.56
C GLN A 95 6.96 -19.22 4.30
N PHE A 96 6.55 -18.43 3.30
CA PHE A 96 6.23 -18.97 1.99
C PHE A 96 7.46 -19.62 1.36
N THR A 97 7.27 -20.74 0.65
CA THR A 97 8.39 -21.46 0.01
C THR A 97 8.82 -20.85 -1.32
N ASP A 98 7.98 -19.98 -1.90
CA ASP A 98 8.27 -19.29 -3.15
C ASP A 98 9.09 -18.02 -2.88
N GLU A 99 10.40 -18.11 -3.09
CA GLU A 99 11.33 -17.01 -2.85
C GLU A 99 11.10 -15.82 -3.79
N ALA A 100 10.70 -16.07 -5.05
CA ALA A 100 10.44 -14.99 -6.00
C ALA A 100 9.21 -14.19 -5.59
N LEU A 101 8.16 -14.88 -5.13
CA LEU A 101 6.96 -14.24 -4.57
C LEU A 101 7.30 -13.41 -3.33
N ARG A 102 8.14 -13.94 -2.44
CA ARG A 102 8.57 -13.23 -1.23
C ARG A 102 9.34 -11.96 -1.56
N SER A 103 10.32 -12.07 -2.45
CA SER A 103 11.10 -10.93 -2.92
C SER A 103 10.20 -9.87 -3.57
N ALA A 104 9.22 -10.28 -4.38
CA ALA A 104 8.24 -9.36 -4.95
C ALA A 104 7.38 -8.69 -3.88
N ALA A 105 6.97 -9.43 -2.84
CA ALA A 105 6.18 -8.88 -1.74
C ALA A 105 6.96 -7.84 -0.93
N TYR A 106 8.25 -8.05 -0.67
CA TYR A 106 9.12 -7.04 -0.06
C TYR A 106 9.10 -5.73 -0.86
N ASN A 107 9.32 -5.81 -2.18
CA ASN A 107 9.33 -4.63 -3.04
C ASN A 107 7.98 -3.89 -3.04
N VAL A 108 6.86 -4.62 -2.96
CA VAL A 108 5.53 -4.02 -2.85
C VAL A 108 5.35 -3.30 -1.50
N ALA A 109 5.78 -3.92 -0.40
CA ALA A 109 5.70 -3.29 0.92
C ALA A 109 6.55 -2.01 0.98
N ASP A 110 7.76 -2.05 0.44
CA ASP A 110 8.66 -0.90 0.35
C ASP A 110 8.10 0.23 -0.54
N ASP A 111 7.59 -0.08 -1.73
CA ASP A 111 6.94 0.92 -2.62
C ASP A 111 5.71 1.55 -1.95
N LEU A 112 4.88 0.75 -1.26
CA LEU A 112 3.71 1.28 -0.54
C LEU A 112 4.12 2.18 0.63
N LEU A 113 5.12 1.79 1.41
CA LEU A 113 5.64 2.60 2.51
C LEU A 113 6.13 3.96 2.00
N ASN A 114 7.03 3.94 1.02
CA ASN A 114 7.62 5.16 0.45
C ASN A 114 6.54 6.07 -0.14
N ARG A 115 5.53 5.53 -0.83
CA ARG A 115 4.45 6.33 -1.39
C ARG A 115 3.50 6.89 -0.33
N ILE A 116 3.20 6.15 0.74
CA ILE A 116 2.39 6.65 1.84
C ILE A 116 3.12 7.82 2.51
N ASP A 117 4.41 7.67 2.76
CA ASP A 117 5.23 8.71 3.40
C ASP A 117 5.28 9.98 2.53
N ASP A 118 5.60 9.86 1.24
CA ASP A 118 5.55 10.98 0.28
C ASP A 118 4.17 11.63 0.24
N ARG A 119 3.11 10.82 0.30
CA ARG A 119 1.73 11.30 0.24
C ARG A 119 1.35 12.07 1.51
N LEU A 120 1.69 11.55 2.68
CA LEU A 120 1.44 12.19 3.97
C LEU A 120 2.26 13.48 4.12
N TRP A 121 3.49 13.51 3.59
CA TRP A 121 4.32 14.70 3.52
C TRP A 121 3.60 15.87 2.84
N VAL A 122 2.98 15.61 1.68
CA VAL A 122 2.25 16.62 0.92
C VAL A 122 0.92 17.02 1.60
N LEU A 123 0.23 16.08 2.22
CA LEU A 123 -1.11 16.31 2.78
C LEU A 123 -1.10 16.94 4.16
N LEU A 124 -0.07 16.66 4.97
CA LEU A 124 0.04 17.09 6.36
C LEU A 124 1.38 17.81 6.58
N PRO A 125 1.61 18.93 5.86
CA PRO A 125 2.90 19.60 5.90
C PRO A 125 3.25 20.15 7.28
N ASP A 126 2.27 20.55 8.08
CA ASP A 126 2.55 21.00 9.45
C ASP A 126 3.03 19.86 10.36
N LEU A 127 2.78 18.60 10.00
CA LEU A 127 3.22 17.43 10.76
C LEU A 127 4.56 16.89 10.27
N TYR A 128 4.72 16.78 8.94
CA TYR A 128 5.89 16.15 8.31
C TYR A 128 6.83 17.16 7.62
N GLY A 129 6.35 18.30 7.09
CA GLY A 129 7.13 19.46 6.57
C GLY A 129 6.35 20.35 5.57
N GLN A 130 6.46 21.70 5.51
CA GLN A 130 7.73 22.46 5.41
C GLN A 130 7.67 23.96 5.90
N ASP A 131 8.73 24.82 5.80
CA ASP A 131 9.72 25.04 4.69
C ASP A 131 11.22 25.00 5.11
N GLY A 132 11.96 24.02 4.56
CA GLY A 132 13.38 23.73 4.80
C GLY A 132 13.65 22.22 4.68
N ASP A 133 14.04 21.57 5.77
CA ASP A 133 14.12 20.10 5.91
C ASP A 133 13.21 19.54 7.04
N HIS A 134 12.69 20.41 7.92
CA HIS A 134 11.92 20.02 9.12
C HIS A 134 10.67 20.89 9.34
N PRO A 135 9.58 20.34 9.93
CA PRO A 135 8.38 21.11 10.25
C PRO A 135 8.63 22.09 11.41
N ARG A 136 7.83 23.16 11.45
CA ARG A 136 7.99 24.25 12.43
C ARG A 136 8.01 23.79 13.88
N TRP A 137 7.17 22.83 14.26
CA TRP A 137 7.13 22.35 15.63
C TRP A 137 8.47 21.73 16.07
N ALA A 138 9.22 21.12 15.15
CA ALA A 138 10.52 20.52 15.43
C ALA A 138 11.61 21.59 15.57
N LEU A 139 11.56 22.64 14.73
CA LEU A 139 12.49 23.77 14.76
C LEU A 139 12.25 24.65 15.98
N ASP A 140 11.00 25.08 16.22
CA ASP A 140 10.62 26.00 17.30
C ASP A 140 10.87 25.38 18.70
N SER A 141 10.94 24.05 18.78
CA SER A 141 11.24 23.32 20.03
C SER A 141 12.71 22.95 20.21
N GLY A 142 13.57 23.21 19.22
CA GLY A 142 14.99 22.84 19.25
C GLY A 142 15.26 21.34 19.14
N LEU A 143 14.29 20.56 18.64
CA LEU A 143 14.45 19.12 18.36
C LEU A 143 15.16 18.87 17.03
N ALA A 144 15.17 19.88 16.15
CA ALA A 144 15.87 19.88 14.87
C ALA A 144 16.54 21.25 14.62
N SER A 145 17.47 21.32 13.66
CA SER A 145 18.24 22.52 13.31
C SER A 145 18.39 22.68 11.81
#